data_AF-A0A2A8CUG7-F1
#
_entry.id   AF-A0A2A8CUG7-F1
#
_cell.length_a   1.000
_cell.length_b   1.000
_cell.length_c   1.000
_cell.angle_alpha   90.00
_cell.angle_beta   90.00
_cell.angle_gamma   90.00
#
_symmetry.space_group_name_H-M   'P 1'
#
loop_
_entity.id
_entity.type
_entity.pdbx_description
1 polymer ?
#
loop_
_entity_poly.entity_id
_entity_poly.type
_entity_poly.pdbx_seq_one_letter_code
_entity_poly.pdbx_strand_id
1 'polypeptide(L)'
;MYAVMTRRISFYSASLILLLFATALAGCVSTKERYQRVQKYEKQGKPVAAAFEMVKVLDDDSSWPNGRQELNELAQAGMDMLMETSRQKLSQNAPLDALGALDRIDNLRSACRSVSVSVNEPTGYRSLRREAVDESFAYLMDRGENAETDGRWSVAADAYENAREFAPTNEALREIDARQADVYMAWAEMDMDQGAYRSAFDRADVAASYVSEASPMIENVEALQDAAVARGTKVTAFLPLWQTRQAGAALPPDFLREVNDVLNLRYWSKPPIFIASVPPVPTRRAVRRDDLDRTILSRKQASRIGRILESDLVVTGEIVEFREERDDIESVTQTAQWSVSTPDGREATRGRSGTGPRDTTFVVKEYDRELYATIEIRVIDTRSGRTLSANTIGVDVEDRMVRGEFSGDWRNLDLSGMELSLFHPEDLRAQERELELKLADALADAVARETFDDLVQTIR
;
A
#
# COMPACT_ATOMS: atom_id res chain seq x y z
N MET A 1 67.23 -2.73 -13.58
CA MET A 1 66.71 -2.30 -12.27
C MET A 1 65.42 -3.09 -12.04
N TYR A 2 65.43 -3.94 -11.00
CA TYR A 2 64.38 -4.82 -10.45
C TYR A 2 62.98 -4.18 -10.42
N ALA A 3 61.81 -4.84 -10.36
CA ALA A 3 61.36 -6.20 -10.02
C ALA A 3 59.89 -6.32 -10.53
N VAL A 4 59.47 -7.42 -11.17
CA VAL A 4 58.95 -8.69 -10.64
C VAL A 4 57.50 -8.65 -10.11
N MET A 5 56.67 -9.34 -10.89
CA MET A 5 55.35 -9.91 -10.65
C MET A 5 55.23 -10.78 -9.38
N THR A 6 53.99 -10.89 -8.89
CA THR A 6 53.38 -12.03 -8.17
C THR A 6 53.85 -12.41 -6.76
N ARG A 7 52.95 -12.22 -5.77
CA ARG A 7 52.43 -13.26 -4.84
C ARG A 7 51.59 -12.59 -3.73
N ARG A 8 50.36 -13.08 -3.51
CA ARG A 8 49.90 -13.59 -2.20
C ARG A 8 48.48 -14.17 -2.31
N ILE A 9 48.45 -15.50 -2.26
CA ILE A 9 47.31 -16.35 -1.94
C ILE A 9 47.18 -16.43 -0.41
N SER A 10 45.96 -16.69 0.06
CA SER A 10 45.54 -17.14 1.40
C SER A 10 45.55 -16.11 2.52
N PHE A 11 44.35 -15.68 2.95
CA PHE A 11 43.96 -15.49 4.35
C PHE A 11 42.45 -15.14 4.48
N TYR A 12 41.54 -16.00 4.00
CA TYR A 12 40.09 -15.83 4.26
C TYR A 12 39.35 -17.17 4.44
N SER A 13 39.96 -18.13 5.12
CA SER A 13 39.34 -19.45 5.37
C SER A 13 39.30 -19.85 6.85
N ALA A 14 39.63 -18.94 7.77
CA ALA A 14 39.64 -19.23 9.21
C ALA A 14 38.56 -18.50 10.03
N SER A 15 37.93 -17.45 9.48
CA SER A 15 36.94 -16.65 10.23
C SER A 15 35.48 -16.99 9.96
N LEU A 16 35.17 -17.83 8.96
CA LEU A 16 33.79 -18.27 8.68
C LEU A 16 33.39 -19.54 9.46
N ILE A 17 34.37 -20.32 9.95
CA ILE A 17 34.12 -21.56 10.70
C ILE A 17 33.81 -21.27 12.18
N LEU A 18 34.26 -20.12 12.72
CA LEU A 18 33.98 -19.75 14.12
C LEU A 18 32.58 -19.15 14.32
N LEU A 19 31.95 -18.60 13.27
CA LEU A 19 30.58 -18.06 13.35
C LEU A 19 29.50 -19.13 13.07
N LEU A 20 29.86 -20.22 12.39
CA LEU A 20 28.98 -21.37 12.15
C LEU A 20 28.93 -22.36 13.33
N PHE A 21 29.84 -22.25 14.30
CA PHE A 21 29.77 -23.02 15.56
C PHE A 21 28.97 -22.32 16.67
N ALA A 22 28.62 -21.04 16.50
CA ALA A 22 27.86 -20.28 17.49
C ALA A 22 26.34 -20.47 17.38
N THR A 23 25.82 -21.05 16.29
CA THR A 23 24.39 -21.37 16.11
C THR A 23 24.04 -22.84 16.37
N ALA A 24 25.03 -23.72 16.54
CA ALA A 24 24.82 -25.12 16.96
C ALA A 24 24.74 -25.30 18.50
N LEU A 25 24.85 -24.20 19.26
CA LEU A 25 24.78 -24.18 20.73
C LEU A 25 23.49 -23.55 21.25
N ALA A 26 22.45 -23.49 20.43
CA ALA A 26 21.07 -23.32 20.91
C ALA A 26 20.60 -24.62 21.60
N GLY A 27 21.18 -24.88 22.78
CA GLY A 27 20.64 -25.75 23.82
C GLY A 27 20.48 -27.23 23.48
N CYS A 28 21.58 -27.98 23.35
CA CYS A 28 21.58 -29.42 23.64
C CYS A 28 21.35 -29.64 25.15
N VAL A 29 20.15 -29.30 25.64
CA VAL A 29 19.67 -29.76 26.94
C VAL A 29 19.54 -31.28 26.81
N SER A 30 20.35 -32.02 27.58
CA SER A 30 20.27 -33.48 27.53
C SER A 30 18.88 -33.96 27.97
N THR A 31 18.39 -35.06 27.41
CA THR A 31 17.12 -35.70 27.82
C THR A 31 17.02 -35.86 29.34
N LYS A 32 18.16 -36.13 30.00
CA LYS A 32 18.29 -36.21 31.46
C LYS A 32 18.01 -34.88 32.17
N GLU A 33 18.48 -33.75 31.65
CA GLU A 33 18.16 -32.42 32.19
C GLU A 33 16.69 -32.06 32.00
N ARG A 34 16.06 -32.49 30.89
CA ARG A 34 14.60 -32.35 30.70
C ARG A 34 13.84 -33.16 31.75
N TYR A 35 14.24 -34.40 31.98
CA TYR A 35 13.63 -35.25 33.00
C TYR A 35 13.81 -34.68 34.43
N GLN A 36 14.96 -34.08 34.74
CA GLN A 36 15.14 -33.36 36.00
C GLN A 36 14.14 -32.22 36.17
N ARG A 37 13.72 -31.56 35.08
CA ARG A 37 12.64 -30.54 35.14
C ARG A 37 11.28 -31.16 35.37
N VAL A 38 10.97 -32.34 34.81
CA VAL A 38 9.75 -33.09 35.14
C VAL A 38 9.67 -33.31 36.65
N GLN A 39 10.71 -33.92 37.25
CA GLN A 39 10.78 -34.17 38.69
C GLN A 39 10.69 -32.89 39.53
N LYS A 40 11.26 -31.78 39.04
CA LYS A 40 11.16 -30.48 39.71
C LYS A 40 9.71 -29.98 39.71
N TYR A 41 8.99 -30.09 38.60
CA TYR A 41 7.61 -29.66 38.51
C TYR A 41 6.67 -30.56 39.32
N GLU A 42 6.90 -31.87 39.35
CA GLU A 42 6.17 -32.80 40.22
C GLU A 42 6.31 -32.42 41.70
N LYS A 43 7.55 -32.20 42.16
CA LYS A 43 7.83 -31.77 43.54
C LYS A 43 7.18 -30.43 43.90
N GLN A 44 6.89 -29.60 42.89
CA GLN A 44 6.19 -28.31 43.06
C GLN A 44 4.67 -28.43 42.93
N GLY A 45 4.12 -29.64 42.71
CA GLY A 45 2.69 -29.83 42.48
C GLY A 45 2.21 -29.18 41.17
N LYS A 46 3.04 -29.17 40.11
CA LYS A 46 2.74 -28.59 38.80
C LYS A 46 2.61 -29.67 37.72
N PRO A 47 1.58 -30.54 37.77
CA PRO A 47 1.45 -31.69 36.89
C PRO A 47 1.33 -31.31 35.41
N VAL A 48 0.67 -30.19 35.07
CA VAL A 48 0.58 -29.70 33.68
C VAL A 48 1.97 -29.39 33.10
N ALA A 49 2.81 -28.68 33.87
CA ALA A 49 4.16 -28.33 33.42
C ALA A 49 5.07 -29.57 33.35
N ALA A 50 4.93 -30.49 34.31
CA ALA A 50 5.63 -31.77 34.30
C ALA A 50 5.27 -32.61 33.07
N ALA A 51 3.98 -32.72 32.74
CA ALA A 51 3.51 -33.47 31.58
C ALA A 51 4.05 -32.91 30.25
N PHE A 52 4.02 -31.58 30.04
CA PHE A 52 4.59 -30.98 28.83
C PHE A 52 6.12 -31.17 28.72
N GLU A 53 6.86 -31.14 29.83
CA GLU A 53 8.29 -31.47 29.78
C GLU A 53 8.52 -32.97 29.53
N MET A 54 7.66 -33.86 30.04
CA MET A 54 7.75 -35.29 29.77
C MET A 54 7.44 -35.61 28.30
N VAL A 55 6.52 -34.88 27.65
CA VAL A 55 6.34 -34.95 26.19
C VAL A 55 7.67 -34.68 25.48
N LYS A 56 8.40 -33.62 25.87
CA LYS A 56 9.72 -33.33 25.26
C LYS A 56 10.76 -34.41 25.54
N VAL A 57 10.73 -35.05 26.72
CA VAL A 57 11.60 -36.20 27.04
C VAL A 57 11.33 -37.34 26.06
N LEU A 58 10.07 -37.68 25.83
CA LEU A 58 9.68 -38.79 24.94
C LEU A 58 9.83 -38.46 23.44
N ASP A 59 9.78 -37.19 23.08
CA ASP A 59 10.09 -36.72 21.73
C ASP A 59 11.59 -36.89 21.42
N ASP A 60 12.45 -36.54 22.38
CA ASP A 60 13.91 -36.72 22.28
C ASP A 60 14.34 -38.21 22.41
N ASP A 61 13.71 -38.96 23.32
CA ASP A 61 13.97 -40.38 23.57
C ASP A 61 12.67 -41.16 23.84
N SER A 62 12.09 -41.70 22.77
CA SER A 62 10.86 -42.49 22.83
C SER A 62 10.95 -43.78 23.67
N SER A 63 12.17 -44.20 24.03
CA SER A 63 12.46 -45.39 24.83
C SER A 63 12.73 -45.09 26.31
N TRP A 64 12.54 -43.84 26.74
CA TRP A 64 12.78 -43.42 28.11
C TRP A 64 12.07 -44.34 29.12
N PRO A 65 12.79 -44.87 30.14
CA PRO A 65 12.24 -45.84 31.07
C PRO A 65 10.95 -45.35 31.74
N ASN A 66 9.88 -46.13 31.60
CA ASN A 66 8.53 -45.83 32.12
C ASN A 66 7.92 -44.49 31.66
N GLY A 67 8.55 -43.75 30.74
CA GLY A 67 8.16 -42.38 30.43
C GLY A 67 6.73 -42.26 29.89
N ARG A 68 6.24 -43.26 29.15
CA ARG A 68 4.85 -43.29 28.67
C ARG A 68 3.82 -43.44 29.80
N GLN A 69 4.13 -44.27 30.79
CA GLN A 69 3.27 -44.44 31.97
C GLN A 69 3.28 -43.16 32.81
N GLU A 70 4.47 -42.61 33.08
CA GLU A 70 4.66 -41.37 33.84
C GLU A 70 3.96 -40.18 33.14
N LEU A 71 4.09 -40.05 31.82
CA LEU A 71 3.34 -39.05 31.05
C LEU A 71 1.83 -39.23 31.21
N ASN A 72 1.32 -40.45 31.14
CA ASN A 72 -0.12 -40.69 31.31
C ASN A 72 -0.60 -40.28 32.72
N GLU A 73 0.13 -40.63 33.77
CA GLU A 73 -0.20 -40.24 35.16
C GLU A 73 -0.16 -38.71 35.36
N LEU A 74 0.90 -38.06 34.87
CA LEU A 74 1.04 -36.60 34.94
C LEU A 74 -0.02 -35.86 34.12
N ALA A 75 -0.34 -36.39 32.94
CA ALA A 75 -1.36 -35.80 32.09
C ALA A 75 -2.75 -35.92 32.74
N GLN A 76 -3.10 -37.06 33.34
CA GLN A 76 -4.36 -37.22 34.07
C GLN A 76 -4.45 -36.23 35.24
N ALA A 77 -3.43 -36.18 36.10
CA ALA A 77 -3.38 -35.22 37.22
C ALA A 77 -3.42 -33.75 36.73
N GLY A 78 -2.77 -33.46 35.60
CA GLY A 78 -2.78 -32.14 34.98
C GLY A 78 -4.14 -31.74 34.45
N MET A 79 -4.85 -32.66 33.79
CA MET A 79 -6.19 -32.40 33.29
C MET A 79 -7.22 -32.24 34.42
N ASP A 80 -7.13 -33.02 35.49
CA ASP A 80 -8.00 -32.86 36.67
C ASP A 80 -7.81 -31.48 37.33
N MET A 81 -6.55 -31.02 37.43
CA MET A 81 -6.24 -29.68 37.92
C MET A 81 -6.82 -28.57 37.00
N LEU A 82 -6.75 -28.74 35.68
CA LEU A 82 -7.30 -27.79 34.72
C LEU A 82 -8.83 -27.78 34.74
N MET A 83 -9.48 -28.94 34.91
CA MET A 83 -10.93 -29.04 35.11
C MET A 83 -11.35 -28.24 36.35
N GLU A 84 -10.64 -28.39 37.46
CA GLU A 84 -10.94 -27.65 38.69
C GLU A 84 -10.66 -26.14 38.55
N THR A 85 -9.57 -25.78 37.88
CA THR A 85 -9.26 -24.38 37.56
C THR A 85 -10.39 -23.75 36.74
N SER A 86 -10.91 -24.47 35.73
CA SER A 86 -12.01 -24.00 34.89
C SER A 86 -13.29 -23.74 35.72
N ARG A 87 -13.69 -24.70 36.58
CA ARG A 87 -14.83 -24.51 37.50
C ARG A 87 -14.65 -23.32 38.44
N GLN A 88 -13.45 -23.18 39.01
CA GLN A 88 -13.14 -22.05 39.88
C GLN A 88 -13.30 -20.72 39.12
N LYS A 89 -12.81 -20.64 37.89
CA LYS A 89 -12.91 -19.45 37.04
C LYS A 89 -14.34 -19.10 36.66
N LEU A 90 -15.18 -20.10 36.36
CA LEU A 90 -16.62 -19.87 36.19
C LEU A 90 -17.26 -19.31 37.47
N SER A 91 -16.93 -19.85 38.65
CA SER A 91 -17.45 -19.34 39.92
C SER A 91 -17.03 -17.89 40.24
N GLN A 92 -15.97 -17.41 39.59
CA GLN A 92 -15.43 -16.06 39.73
C GLN A 92 -15.94 -15.11 38.64
N ASN A 93 -16.92 -15.53 37.84
CA ASN A 93 -17.41 -14.80 36.66
C ASN A 93 -16.27 -14.46 35.67
N ALA A 94 -15.34 -15.40 35.47
CA ALA A 94 -14.23 -15.29 34.53
C ALA A 94 -14.28 -16.41 33.47
N PRO A 95 -15.32 -16.46 32.63
CA PRO A 95 -15.56 -17.59 31.73
C PRO A 95 -14.52 -17.72 30.60
N LEU A 96 -13.94 -16.62 30.13
CA LEU A 96 -12.84 -16.67 29.15
C LEU A 96 -11.57 -17.35 29.71
N ASP A 97 -11.24 -17.06 30.97
CA ASP A 97 -10.15 -17.77 31.68
C ASP A 97 -10.48 -19.25 31.89
N ALA A 98 -11.77 -19.56 32.12
CA ALA A 98 -12.24 -20.93 32.28
C ALA A 98 -12.09 -21.73 30.98
N LEU A 99 -12.41 -21.13 29.82
CA LEU A 99 -12.15 -21.72 28.50
C LEU A 99 -10.66 -21.90 28.24
N GLY A 100 -9.83 -20.90 28.57
CA GLY A 100 -8.38 -21.02 28.43
C GLY A 100 -7.79 -22.21 29.22
N ALA A 101 -8.36 -22.56 30.38
CA ALA A 101 -7.96 -23.77 31.11
C ALA A 101 -8.37 -25.06 30.38
N LEU A 102 -9.53 -25.09 29.73
CA LEU A 102 -10.03 -26.23 28.95
C LEU A 102 -9.26 -26.40 27.64
N ASP A 103 -8.91 -25.32 26.94
CA ASP A 103 -8.08 -25.40 25.74
C ASP A 103 -6.68 -25.97 26.05
N ARG A 104 -6.17 -25.73 27.27
CA ARG A 104 -4.93 -26.36 27.74
C ARG A 104 -5.08 -27.88 27.94
N ILE A 105 -6.27 -28.39 28.24
CA ILE A 105 -6.55 -29.84 28.24
C ILE A 105 -6.44 -30.39 26.81
N ASP A 106 -7.06 -29.73 25.83
CA ASP A 106 -6.99 -30.15 24.43
C ASP A 106 -5.55 -30.12 23.89
N ASN A 107 -4.80 -29.07 24.21
CA ASN A 107 -3.38 -28.93 23.87
C ASN A 107 -2.54 -30.05 24.50
N LEU A 108 -2.76 -30.36 25.78
CA LEU A 108 -2.04 -31.44 26.47
C LEU A 108 -2.37 -32.81 25.86
N ARG A 109 -3.63 -33.08 25.56
CA ARG A 109 -4.05 -34.33 24.88
C ARG A 109 -3.46 -34.43 23.47
N SER A 110 -3.36 -33.33 22.74
CA SER A 110 -2.68 -33.27 21.45
C SER A 110 -1.18 -33.59 21.60
N ALA A 111 -0.51 -32.96 22.55
CA ALA A 111 0.91 -33.18 22.84
C ALA A 111 1.23 -34.61 23.32
N CYS A 112 0.34 -35.25 24.08
CA CYS A 112 0.52 -36.67 24.43
C CYS A 112 0.42 -37.57 23.19
N ARG A 113 -0.53 -37.28 22.28
CA ARG A 113 -0.71 -38.05 21.04
C ARG A 113 0.50 -37.96 20.12
N SER A 114 1.22 -36.84 20.08
CA SER A 114 2.43 -36.69 19.24
C SER A 114 3.55 -37.65 19.65
N VAL A 115 3.60 -38.08 20.92
CA VAL A 115 4.55 -39.07 21.44
C VAL A 115 3.93 -40.45 21.65
N SER A 116 2.84 -40.75 20.93
CA SER A 116 2.12 -42.04 20.96
C SER A 116 1.54 -42.42 22.32
N VAL A 117 1.19 -41.43 23.16
CA VAL A 117 0.48 -41.64 24.42
C VAL A 117 -0.96 -41.12 24.28
N SER A 118 -1.94 -42.01 24.45
CA SER A 118 -3.36 -41.66 24.41
C SER A 118 -3.90 -41.52 25.82
N VAL A 119 -4.34 -40.32 26.19
CA VAL A 119 -4.91 -40.03 27.52
C VAL A 119 -6.42 -39.86 27.40
N ASN A 120 -7.18 -40.43 28.34
CA ASN A 120 -8.63 -40.38 28.37
C ASN A 120 -9.13 -38.96 28.62
N GLU A 121 -10.26 -38.60 28.00
CA GLU A 121 -10.95 -37.34 28.29
C GLU A 121 -11.46 -37.33 29.74
N PRO A 122 -11.26 -36.25 30.51
CA PRO A 122 -11.78 -36.15 31.87
C PRO A 122 -13.30 -36.27 31.91
N THR A 123 -13.83 -36.89 32.96
CA THR A 123 -15.29 -36.99 33.14
C THR A 123 -15.91 -35.60 33.28
N GLY A 124 -16.98 -35.35 32.53
CA GLY A 124 -17.68 -34.07 32.53
C GLY A 124 -17.04 -32.97 31.67
N TYR A 125 -15.88 -33.21 31.04
CA TYR A 125 -15.19 -32.22 30.20
C TYR A 125 -16.11 -31.53 29.18
N ARG A 126 -16.86 -32.33 28.40
CA ARG A 126 -17.75 -31.79 27.36
C ARG A 126 -18.87 -30.90 27.91
N SER A 127 -19.39 -31.24 29.10
CA SER A 127 -20.45 -30.44 29.74
C SER A 127 -19.88 -29.11 30.23
N LEU A 128 -18.74 -29.17 30.92
CA LEU A 128 -18.06 -27.98 31.44
C LEU A 128 -17.59 -27.05 30.31
N ARG A 129 -17.12 -27.62 29.19
CA ARG A 129 -16.73 -26.84 28.01
C ARG A 129 -17.92 -26.13 27.38
N ARG A 130 -19.07 -26.80 27.26
CA ARG A 130 -20.29 -26.15 26.75
C ARG A 130 -20.71 -25.01 27.67
N GLU A 131 -20.78 -25.25 28.97
CA GLU A 131 -21.09 -24.23 29.98
C GLU A 131 -20.14 -23.03 29.87
N ALA A 132 -18.83 -23.26 29.78
CA ALA A 132 -17.86 -22.18 29.67
C ALA A 132 -17.97 -21.39 28.35
N VAL A 133 -18.37 -22.02 27.24
CA VAL A 133 -18.66 -21.33 25.97
C VAL A 133 -19.91 -20.47 26.11
N ASP A 134 -20.99 -21.02 26.63
CA ASP A 134 -22.26 -20.32 26.82
C ASP A 134 -22.08 -19.10 27.75
N GLU A 135 -21.35 -19.27 28.86
CA GLU A 135 -21.02 -18.19 29.80
C GLU A 135 -20.07 -17.15 29.20
N SER A 136 -19.14 -17.55 28.31
CA SER A 136 -18.24 -16.61 27.63
C SER A 136 -18.99 -15.73 26.64
N PHE A 137 -19.92 -16.31 25.89
CA PHE A 137 -20.83 -15.56 25.02
C PHE A 137 -21.63 -14.54 25.85
N ALA A 138 -22.31 -14.99 26.91
CA ALA A 138 -23.11 -14.12 27.76
C ALA A 138 -22.29 -12.98 28.40
N TYR A 139 -21.09 -13.29 28.91
CA TYR A 139 -20.18 -12.30 29.48
C TYR A 139 -19.75 -11.23 28.47
N LEU A 140 -19.46 -11.62 27.21
CA LEU A 140 -19.07 -10.67 26.18
C LEU A 140 -20.24 -9.81 25.70
N MET A 141 -21.44 -10.38 25.60
CA MET A 141 -22.65 -9.62 25.29
C MET A 141 -22.97 -8.57 26.37
N ASP A 142 -22.92 -8.96 27.65
CA ASP A 142 -23.12 -8.03 28.79
C ASP A 142 -22.03 -6.96 28.85
N ARG A 143 -20.76 -7.33 28.61
CA ARG A 143 -19.67 -6.37 28.52
C ARG A 143 -19.90 -5.35 27.40
N GLY A 144 -20.38 -5.82 26.24
CA GLY A 144 -20.71 -4.98 25.09
C GLY A 144 -21.80 -3.97 25.44
N GLU A 145 -22.91 -4.45 26.02
CA GLU A 145 -24.06 -3.61 26.40
C GLU A 145 -23.72 -2.58 27.49
N ASN A 146 -22.92 -2.96 28.48
CA ASN A 146 -22.41 -2.03 29.49
C ASN A 146 -21.52 -0.95 28.86
N ALA A 147 -20.66 -1.33 27.90
CA ALA A 147 -19.81 -0.38 27.20
C ALA A 147 -20.61 0.55 26.27
N GLU A 148 -21.65 0.05 25.61
CA GLU A 148 -22.60 0.82 24.80
C GLU A 148 -23.29 1.88 25.67
N THR A 149 -23.82 1.47 26.83
CA THR A 149 -24.46 2.38 27.80
C THR A 149 -23.53 3.48 28.30
N ASP A 150 -22.24 3.17 28.47
CA ASP A 150 -21.21 4.14 28.87
C ASP A 150 -20.70 5.04 27.73
N GLY A 151 -21.17 4.85 26.49
CA GLY A 151 -20.66 5.52 25.30
C GLY A 151 -19.23 5.12 24.91
N ARG A 152 -18.75 3.97 25.39
CA ARG A 152 -17.42 3.41 25.08
C ARG A 152 -17.49 2.54 23.82
N TRP A 153 -17.85 3.17 22.69
CA TRP A 153 -18.18 2.50 21.42
C TRP A 153 -17.16 1.47 20.95
N SER A 154 -15.87 1.80 20.95
CA SER A 154 -14.81 0.86 20.55
C SER A 154 -14.80 -0.40 21.42
N VAL A 155 -15.02 -0.26 22.73
CA VAL A 155 -15.03 -1.39 23.66
C VAL A 155 -16.28 -2.24 23.46
N ALA A 156 -17.41 -1.62 23.14
CA ALA A 156 -18.66 -2.32 22.82
C ALA A 156 -18.52 -3.14 21.54
N ALA A 157 -18.04 -2.52 20.45
CA ALA A 157 -17.79 -3.17 19.18
C ALA A 157 -16.81 -4.34 19.32
N ASP A 158 -15.69 -4.16 20.05
CA ASP A 158 -14.74 -5.25 20.28
C ASP A 158 -15.38 -6.40 21.08
N ALA A 159 -16.21 -6.11 22.08
CA ALA A 159 -16.86 -7.15 22.89
C ALA A 159 -17.83 -7.99 22.05
N TYR A 160 -18.65 -7.36 21.22
CA TYR A 160 -19.58 -8.04 20.32
C TYR A 160 -18.87 -8.84 19.23
N GLU A 161 -17.77 -8.33 18.67
CA GLU A 161 -16.99 -9.07 17.66
C GLU A 161 -16.37 -10.33 18.27
N ASN A 162 -15.78 -10.22 19.47
CA ASN A 162 -15.24 -11.37 20.18
C ASN A 162 -16.34 -12.39 20.57
N ALA A 163 -17.58 -11.93 20.80
CA ALA A 163 -18.69 -12.83 21.13
C ALA A 163 -19.04 -13.79 19.98
N ARG A 164 -18.73 -13.43 18.72
CA ARG A 164 -19.02 -14.27 17.55
C ARG A 164 -18.41 -15.66 17.63
N GLU A 165 -17.20 -15.78 18.18
CA GLU A 165 -16.51 -17.07 18.33
C GLU A 165 -17.30 -18.07 19.19
N PHE A 166 -18.10 -17.56 20.12
CA PHE A 166 -18.85 -18.34 21.10
C PHE A 166 -20.35 -18.41 20.79
N ALA A 167 -20.81 -17.82 19.67
CA ALA A 167 -22.22 -17.74 19.36
C ALA A 167 -22.84 -19.15 19.18
N PRO A 168 -23.86 -19.53 19.99
CA PRO A 168 -24.41 -20.89 19.97
C PRO A 168 -25.32 -21.16 18.76
N THR A 169 -25.83 -20.10 18.13
CA THR A 169 -26.82 -20.20 17.05
C THR A 169 -26.65 -19.08 16.02
N ASN A 170 -27.24 -19.28 14.83
CA ASN A 170 -27.33 -18.22 13.82
C ASN A 170 -28.23 -17.05 14.26
N GLU A 171 -29.07 -17.25 15.28
CA GLU A 171 -29.88 -16.17 15.87
C GLU A 171 -29.02 -15.29 16.77
N ALA A 172 -28.14 -15.88 17.58
CA ALA A 172 -27.15 -15.15 18.37
C ALA A 172 -26.17 -14.37 17.48
N LEU A 173 -25.76 -14.92 16.34
CA LEU A 173 -24.96 -14.18 15.36
C LEU A 173 -25.71 -12.96 14.79
N ARG A 174 -27.00 -13.11 14.46
CA ARG A 174 -27.84 -11.99 14.00
C ARG A 174 -28.05 -10.93 15.09
N GLU A 175 -28.13 -11.34 16.35
CA GLU A 175 -28.18 -10.42 17.48
C GLU A 175 -26.86 -9.63 17.61
N ILE A 176 -25.71 -10.29 17.49
CA ILE A 176 -24.41 -9.62 17.44
C ILE A 176 -24.35 -8.62 16.28
N ASP A 177 -24.77 -9.02 15.08
CA ASP A 177 -24.81 -8.16 13.90
C ASP A 177 -25.65 -6.90 14.15
N ALA A 178 -26.86 -7.07 14.70
CA ALA A 178 -27.74 -5.96 15.03
C ALA A 178 -27.09 -5.00 16.05
N ARG A 179 -26.49 -5.54 17.12
CA ARG A 179 -25.78 -4.74 18.14
C ARG A 179 -24.56 -4.00 17.58
N GLN A 180 -23.80 -4.64 16.69
CA GLN A 180 -22.68 -3.98 15.99
C GLN A 180 -23.17 -2.80 15.16
N ALA A 181 -24.25 -2.99 14.40
CA ALA A 181 -24.84 -1.93 13.58
C ALA A 181 -25.28 -0.74 14.45
N ASP A 182 -25.98 -1.00 15.55
CA ASP A 182 -26.42 0.03 16.51
C ASP A 182 -25.23 0.80 17.11
N VAL A 183 -24.17 0.09 17.56
CA VAL A 183 -22.96 0.72 18.11
C VAL A 183 -22.27 1.62 17.09
N TYR A 184 -22.12 1.16 15.85
CA TYR A 184 -21.46 1.96 14.81
C TYR A 184 -22.30 3.16 14.37
N MET A 185 -23.62 3.05 14.35
CA MET A 185 -24.51 4.19 14.11
C MET A 185 -24.42 5.23 15.22
N ALA A 186 -24.50 4.82 16.49
CA ALA A 186 -24.37 5.74 17.62
C ALA A 186 -23.00 6.42 17.67
N TRP A 187 -21.93 5.68 17.32
CA TRP A 187 -20.60 6.25 17.17
C TRP A 187 -20.55 7.26 16.02
N ALA A 188 -21.11 6.93 14.85
CA ALA A 188 -21.17 7.84 13.71
C ALA A 188 -21.90 9.15 14.07
N GLU A 189 -23.01 9.07 14.80
CA GLU A 189 -23.74 10.25 15.30
C GLU A 189 -22.89 11.10 16.26
N MET A 190 -22.16 10.47 17.18
CA MET A 190 -21.22 11.19 18.04
C MET A 190 -20.12 11.90 17.24
N ASP A 191 -19.58 11.24 16.21
CA ASP A 191 -18.56 11.81 15.33
C ASP A 191 -19.14 13.01 14.53
N MET A 192 -20.41 12.93 14.09
CA MET A 192 -21.12 14.06 13.47
C MET A 192 -21.20 15.27 14.39
N ASP A 193 -21.52 15.06 15.66
CA ASP A 193 -21.63 16.13 16.66
C ASP A 193 -20.28 16.77 17.00
N GLN A 194 -19.20 15.99 16.93
CA GLN A 194 -17.83 16.47 17.12
C GLN A 194 -17.23 17.13 15.88
N GLY A 195 -17.94 17.08 14.74
CA GLY A 195 -17.47 17.60 13.46
C GLY A 195 -16.41 16.73 12.78
N ALA A 196 -16.29 15.45 13.17
CA ALA A 196 -15.44 14.44 12.54
C ALA A 196 -16.23 13.74 11.42
N TYR A 197 -16.62 14.50 10.39
CA TYR A 197 -17.61 14.07 9.40
C TYR A 197 -17.15 12.87 8.58
N ARG A 198 -15.84 12.78 8.28
CA ARG A 198 -15.31 11.64 7.53
C ARG A 198 -15.37 10.37 8.37
N SER A 199 -14.96 10.44 9.64
CA SER A 199 -15.08 9.30 10.56
C SER A 199 -16.53 8.87 10.72
N ALA A 200 -17.47 9.81 10.83
CA ALA A 200 -18.89 9.50 10.88
C ALA A 200 -19.38 8.75 9.64
N PHE A 201 -19.00 9.19 8.44
CA PHE A 201 -19.33 8.52 7.18
C PHE A 201 -18.80 7.08 7.14
N ASP A 202 -17.51 6.90 7.47
CA ASP A 202 -16.87 5.59 7.48
C ASP A 202 -17.50 4.65 8.53
N ARG A 203 -17.86 5.18 9.71
CA ARG A 203 -18.55 4.40 10.76
C ARG A 203 -19.95 3.97 10.34
N ALA A 204 -20.70 4.84 9.67
CA ALA A 204 -22.02 4.50 9.15
C ALA A 204 -21.94 3.45 8.03
N ASP A 205 -20.90 3.49 7.19
CA ASP A 205 -20.62 2.45 6.19
C ASP A 205 -20.37 1.08 6.86
N VAL A 206 -19.57 1.06 7.93
CA VAL A 206 -19.36 -0.16 8.72
C VAL A 206 -20.67 -0.66 9.33
N ALA A 207 -21.55 0.22 9.82
CA ALA A 207 -22.87 -0.18 10.31
C ALA A 207 -23.73 -0.87 9.23
N ALA A 208 -23.73 -0.33 8.00
CA ALA A 208 -24.43 -0.93 6.87
C ALA A 208 -23.93 -2.36 6.56
N SER A 209 -22.64 -2.64 6.77
CA SER A 209 -22.08 -3.98 6.53
C SER A 209 -22.64 -5.10 7.43
N TYR A 210 -23.27 -4.74 8.56
CA TYR A 210 -23.88 -5.68 9.50
C TYR A 210 -25.38 -5.89 9.29
N VAL A 211 -26.03 -5.10 8.44
CA VAL A 211 -27.47 -5.22 8.19
C VAL A 211 -27.73 -5.63 6.74
N SER A 212 -28.90 -6.21 6.49
CA SER A 212 -29.32 -6.49 5.11
C SER A 212 -29.74 -5.20 4.40
N GLU A 213 -29.63 -5.17 3.07
CA GLU A 213 -30.09 -4.04 2.24
C GLU A 213 -31.57 -3.69 2.43
N ALA A 214 -32.39 -4.65 2.90
CA ALA A 214 -33.81 -4.43 3.19
C ALA A 214 -34.08 -3.89 4.61
N SER A 215 -33.04 -3.66 5.42
CA SER A 215 -33.16 -3.13 6.77
C SER A 215 -33.59 -1.67 6.74
N PRO A 216 -34.57 -1.25 7.58
CA PRO A 216 -34.91 0.17 7.73
C PRO A 216 -33.73 1.06 8.17
N MET A 217 -32.69 0.47 8.76
CA MET A 217 -31.48 1.19 9.16
C MET A 217 -30.68 1.74 7.97
N ILE A 218 -30.78 1.14 6.79
CA ILE A 218 -30.06 1.61 5.60
C ILE A 218 -30.44 3.05 5.25
N GLU A 219 -31.73 3.42 5.36
CA GLU A 219 -32.17 4.80 5.14
C GLU A 219 -31.51 5.79 6.13
N ASN A 220 -31.29 5.37 7.38
CA ASN A 220 -30.60 6.18 8.39
C ASN A 220 -29.10 6.29 8.11
N VAL A 221 -28.46 5.20 7.65
CA VAL A 221 -27.05 5.22 7.22
C VAL A 221 -26.87 6.20 6.06
N GLU A 222 -27.68 6.09 5.01
CA GLU A 222 -27.62 6.96 3.83
C GLU A 222 -27.85 8.43 4.23
N ALA A 223 -28.86 8.70 5.07
CA ALA A 223 -29.12 10.06 5.54
C ALA A 223 -27.96 10.65 6.36
N LEU A 224 -27.31 9.84 7.21
CA LEU A 224 -26.14 10.27 7.98
C LEU A 224 -24.95 10.50 7.05
N GLN A 225 -24.68 9.60 6.11
CA GLN A 225 -23.62 9.73 5.11
C GLN A 225 -23.79 10.98 4.26
N ASP A 226 -24.99 11.24 3.74
CA ASP A 226 -25.30 12.45 2.98
C ASP A 226 -25.09 13.72 3.82
N ALA A 227 -25.52 13.71 5.09
CA ALA A 227 -25.31 14.82 6.00
C ALA A 227 -23.83 15.03 6.32
N ALA A 228 -23.06 13.94 6.48
CA ALA A 228 -21.63 13.97 6.72
C ALA A 228 -20.90 14.59 5.52
N VAL A 229 -21.19 14.11 4.30
CA VAL A 229 -20.61 14.66 3.06
C VAL A 229 -20.98 16.13 2.92
N ALA A 230 -22.25 16.51 3.10
CA ALA A 230 -22.69 17.89 2.97
C ALA A 230 -21.98 18.85 3.94
N ARG A 231 -21.65 18.41 5.16
CA ARG A 231 -21.00 19.24 6.19
C ARG A 231 -19.47 19.18 6.16
N GLY A 232 -18.92 18.03 5.78
CA GLY A 232 -17.48 17.78 5.75
C GLY A 232 -16.80 18.19 4.45
N THR A 233 -17.56 18.35 3.35
CA THR A 233 -16.98 18.68 2.05
C THR A 233 -16.25 20.02 2.08
N LYS A 234 -14.99 20.02 1.62
CA LYS A 234 -14.20 21.23 1.41
C LYS A 234 -14.17 21.64 -0.05
N VAL A 235 -14.50 22.90 -0.29
CA VAL A 235 -14.37 23.50 -1.61
C VAL A 235 -12.90 23.82 -1.85
N THR A 236 -12.30 23.22 -2.86
CA THR A 236 -10.88 23.29 -3.17
C THR A 236 -10.66 23.90 -4.55
N ALA A 237 -9.84 24.94 -4.61
CA ALA A 237 -9.42 25.54 -5.87
C ALA A 237 -8.08 24.94 -6.32
N PHE A 238 -8.10 24.17 -7.40
CA PHE A 238 -6.90 23.66 -8.05
C PHE A 238 -6.37 24.70 -9.05
N LEU A 239 -5.29 25.37 -8.71
CA LEU A 239 -4.67 26.36 -9.59
C LEU A 239 -3.83 25.67 -10.66
N PRO A 240 -3.67 26.28 -11.85
CA PRO A 240 -2.74 25.78 -12.85
C PRO A 240 -1.33 25.62 -12.27
N LEU A 241 -0.67 24.55 -12.68
CA LEU A 241 0.72 24.31 -12.36
C LEU A 241 1.63 25.30 -13.09
N TRP A 242 2.72 25.65 -12.43
CA TRP A 242 3.76 26.55 -12.93
C TRP A 242 5.03 25.78 -13.26
N GLN A 243 6.02 26.48 -13.82
CA GLN A 243 7.38 25.98 -13.94
C GLN A 243 8.35 27.00 -13.38
N THR A 244 9.43 26.53 -12.77
CA THR A 244 10.55 27.40 -12.42
C THR A 244 11.30 27.84 -13.68
N ARG A 245 12.14 28.88 -13.55
CA ARG A 245 12.99 29.33 -14.65
C ARG A 245 13.97 28.24 -15.11
N GLN A 246 14.45 27.43 -14.16
CA GLN A 246 15.39 26.34 -14.42
C GLN A 246 14.69 25.21 -15.20
N ALA A 247 13.57 24.69 -14.69
CA ALA A 247 12.79 23.67 -15.38
C ALA A 247 12.37 24.16 -16.77
N GLY A 248 11.85 25.38 -16.87
CA GLY A 248 11.36 25.97 -18.12
C GLY A 248 12.41 26.13 -19.23
N ALA A 249 13.71 26.07 -18.91
CA ALA A 249 14.77 26.08 -19.93
C ALA A 249 14.94 24.73 -20.63
N ALA A 250 14.58 23.63 -19.96
CA ALA A 250 14.66 22.27 -20.48
C ALA A 250 13.28 21.70 -20.91
N LEU A 251 12.20 22.31 -20.44
CA LEU A 251 10.84 21.81 -20.61
C LEU A 251 10.31 22.02 -22.05
N PRO A 252 9.70 21.01 -22.70
CA PRO A 252 9.13 21.14 -24.04
C PRO A 252 7.99 22.18 -24.09
N PRO A 253 7.83 22.98 -25.18
CA PRO A 253 6.93 24.13 -25.22
C PRO A 253 5.47 23.88 -24.81
N ASP A 254 4.96 22.67 -25.07
CA ASP A 254 3.57 22.30 -24.81
C ASP A 254 3.39 21.41 -23.57
N PHE A 255 4.47 20.92 -22.96
CA PHE A 255 4.41 19.92 -21.88
C PHE A 255 3.58 20.40 -20.68
N LEU A 256 3.84 21.61 -20.17
CA LEU A 256 3.09 22.16 -19.03
C LEU A 256 1.60 22.36 -19.35
N ARG A 257 1.27 22.67 -20.61
CA ARG A 257 -0.13 22.79 -21.04
C ARG A 257 -0.81 21.43 -21.00
N GLU A 258 -0.18 20.38 -21.54
CA GLU A 258 -0.72 19.02 -21.51
C GLU A 258 -0.96 18.52 -20.10
N VAL A 259 0.02 18.67 -19.20
CA VAL A 259 -0.13 18.25 -17.78
C VAL A 259 -1.35 18.95 -17.16
N ASN A 260 -1.47 20.27 -17.34
CA ASN A 260 -2.61 21.02 -16.82
C ASN A 260 -3.94 20.59 -17.46
N ASP A 261 -3.97 20.28 -18.76
CA ASP A 261 -5.19 19.85 -19.44
C ASP A 261 -5.63 18.46 -18.98
N VAL A 262 -4.70 17.51 -18.84
CA VAL A 262 -4.96 16.18 -18.26
C VAL A 262 -5.51 16.31 -16.84
N LEU A 263 -4.87 17.11 -15.99
CA LEU A 263 -5.32 17.37 -14.63
C LEU A 263 -6.74 17.96 -14.57
N ASN A 264 -7.01 19.00 -15.37
CA ASN A 264 -8.33 19.64 -15.41
C ASN A 264 -9.43 18.70 -15.92
N LEU A 265 -9.16 17.95 -16.99
CA LEU A 265 -10.16 17.15 -17.69
C LEU A 265 -10.42 15.82 -17.00
N ARG A 266 -9.37 15.13 -16.54
CA ARG A 266 -9.48 13.77 -15.97
C ARG A 266 -9.68 13.76 -14.46
N TYR A 267 -8.96 14.61 -13.72
CA TYR A 267 -8.85 14.48 -12.26
C TYR A 267 -9.61 15.56 -11.49
N TRP A 268 -9.28 16.83 -11.69
CA TRP A 268 -9.90 17.94 -10.94
C TRP A 268 -11.41 18.11 -11.23
N SER A 269 -11.91 17.53 -12.32
CA SER A 269 -13.34 17.50 -12.66
C SER A 269 -14.12 16.43 -11.88
N LYS A 270 -13.43 15.45 -11.28
CA LYS A 270 -14.00 14.30 -10.56
C LYS A 270 -13.23 14.07 -9.25
N PRO A 271 -13.27 15.03 -8.31
CA PRO A 271 -12.62 14.86 -7.02
C PRO A 271 -13.26 13.71 -6.22
N PRO A 272 -12.52 13.11 -5.26
CA PRO A 272 -13.08 12.12 -4.35
C PRO A 272 -14.12 12.75 -3.40
N ILE A 273 -14.84 11.90 -2.66
CA ILE A 273 -15.81 12.31 -1.64
C ILE A 273 -15.13 13.26 -0.64
N PHE A 274 -15.90 14.22 -0.09
CA PHE A 274 -15.45 15.31 0.78
C PHE A 274 -14.62 16.41 0.10
N ILE A 275 -14.37 16.32 -1.20
CA ILE A 275 -13.69 17.38 -1.94
C ILE A 275 -14.61 17.87 -3.06
N ALA A 276 -14.91 19.17 -3.04
CA ALA A 276 -15.59 19.83 -4.14
C ALA A 276 -14.59 20.71 -4.90
N SER A 277 -14.45 20.50 -6.21
CA SER A 277 -13.53 21.29 -7.03
C SER A 277 -14.19 22.57 -7.54
N VAL A 278 -13.50 23.70 -7.41
CA VAL A 278 -13.92 24.94 -8.07
C VAL A 278 -13.79 24.76 -9.59
N PRO A 279 -14.84 25.11 -10.38
CA PRO A 279 -14.78 24.93 -11.83
C PRO A 279 -13.56 25.63 -12.48
N PRO A 280 -12.90 25.02 -13.48
CA PRO A 280 -11.65 25.54 -14.05
C PRO A 280 -11.73 26.95 -14.65
N VAL A 281 -12.89 27.33 -15.22
CA VAL A 281 -13.06 28.62 -15.90
C VAL A 281 -12.99 29.81 -14.92
N PRO A 282 -13.78 29.84 -13.82
CA PRO A 282 -13.60 30.80 -12.73
C PRO A 282 -12.16 30.85 -12.21
N THR A 283 -11.53 29.69 -11.99
CA THR A 283 -10.16 29.60 -11.46
C THR A 283 -9.16 30.30 -12.38
N ARG A 284 -9.16 29.97 -13.67
CA ARG A 284 -8.28 30.60 -14.67
C ARG A 284 -8.55 32.11 -14.79
N ARG A 285 -9.81 32.54 -14.71
CA ARG A 285 -10.18 33.97 -14.73
C ARG A 285 -9.63 34.71 -13.51
N ALA A 286 -9.71 34.11 -12.32
CA ALA A 286 -9.20 34.70 -11.08
C ALA A 286 -7.68 34.86 -11.11
N VAL A 287 -6.95 33.86 -11.59
CA VAL A 287 -5.49 33.92 -11.75
C VAL A 287 -5.08 35.02 -12.75
N ARG A 288 -5.74 35.10 -13.91
CA ARG A 288 -5.44 36.10 -14.95
C ARG A 288 -5.73 37.54 -14.55
N ARG A 289 -6.74 37.77 -13.70
CA ARG A 289 -7.22 39.12 -13.37
C ARG A 289 -6.14 40.02 -12.77
N ASP A 290 -5.16 39.44 -12.10
CA ASP A 290 -4.08 40.16 -11.44
C ASP A 290 -2.70 39.94 -12.12
N ASP A 291 -2.68 39.49 -13.39
CA ASP A 291 -1.46 39.11 -14.14
C ASP A 291 -0.61 38.06 -13.40
N LEU A 292 -1.28 37.27 -12.56
CA LEU A 292 -0.66 36.19 -11.79
C LEU A 292 -0.54 34.90 -12.60
N ASP A 293 -0.94 34.94 -13.87
CA ASP A 293 -0.82 33.84 -14.81
C ASP A 293 0.58 33.73 -15.44
N ARG A 294 1.55 34.53 -14.97
CA ARG A 294 2.91 34.60 -15.52
C ARG A 294 4.02 34.36 -14.49
N THR A 295 3.65 34.09 -13.24
CA THR A 295 4.60 34.01 -12.13
C THR A 295 4.20 32.94 -11.12
N ILE A 296 5.19 32.33 -10.47
CA ILE A 296 4.98 31.45 -9.32
C ILE A 296 4.24 32.21 -8.21
N LEU A 297 3.14 31.63 -7.74
CA LEU A 297 2.28 32.25 -6.75
C LEU A 297 2.88 32.15 -5.34
N SER A 298 3.03 33.29 -4.68
CA SER A 298 3.26 33.31 -3.23
C SER A 298 2.04 32.79 -2.48
N ARG A 299 2.25 32.28 -1.25
CA ARG A 299 1.16 31.82 -0.37
C ARG A 299 0.06 32.87 -0.16
N LYS A 300 0.43 34.14 -0.06
CA LYS A 300 -0.51 35.26 0.09
C LYS A 300 -1.35 35.47 -1.17
N GLN A 301 -0.78 35.30 -2.35
CA GLN A 301 -1.50 35.38 -3.62
C GLN A 301 -2.45 34.20 -3.78
N ALA A 302 -1.98 32.97 -3.51
CA ALA A 302 -2.81 31.78 -3.56
C ALA A 302 -4.02 31.87 -2.61
N SER A 303 -3.82 32.25 -1.34
CA SER A 303 -4.92 32.47 -0.38
C SER A 303 -5.86 33.61 -0.80
N ARG A 304 -5.36 34.68 -1.45
CA ARG A 304 -6.22 35.72 -2.01
C ARG A 304 -7.09 35.19 -3.16
N ILE A 305 -6.55 34.37 -4.04
CA ILE A 305 -7.31 33.71 -5.12
C ILE A 305 -8.37 32.79 -4.53
N GLY A 306 -8.02 31.97 -3.52
CA GLY A 306 -9.00 31.11 -2.83
C GLY A 306 -10.18 31.91 -2.26
N ARG A 307 -9.92 33.07 -1.64
CA ARG A 307 -10.99 33.94 -1.13
C ARG A 307 -11.88 34.52 -2.24
N ILE A 308 -11.32 34.81 -3.40
CA ILE A 308 -12.09 35.28 -4.57
C ILE A 308 -12.98 34.17 -5.12
N LEU A 309 -12.51 32.92 -5.06
CA LEU A 309 -13.20 31.73 -5.53
C LEU A 309 -14.12 31.11 -4.48
N GLU A 310 -14.20 31.70 -3.29
CA GLU A 310 -14.97 31.17 -2.16
C GLU A 310 -14.58 29.72 -1.80
N SER A 311 -13.29 29.36 -1.98
CA SER A 311 -12.77 28.04 -1.64
C SER A 311 -12.24 27.99 -0.21
N ASP A 312 -12.40 26.85 0.46
CA ASP A 312 -11.78 26.57 1.76
C ASP A 312 -10.27 26.36 1.62
N LEU A 313 -9.87 25.67 0.53
CA LEU A 313 -8.50 25.26 0.27
C LEU A 313 -8.06 25.72 -1.13
N VAL A 314 -6.75 25.88 -1.29
CA VAL A 314 -6.09 26.17 -2.56
C VAL A 314 -4.92 25.22 -2.77
N VAL A 315 -4.90 24.54 -3.91
CA VAL A 315 -3.77 23.73 -4.35
C VAL A 315 -3.01 24.50 -5.41
N THR A 316 -1.70 24.63 -5.22
CA THR A 316 -0.79 25.23 -6.19
C THR A 316 0.45 24.37 -6.33
N GLY A 317 1.06 24.37 -7.51
CA GLY A 317 2.33 23.67 -7.69
C GLY A 317 3.21 24.23 -8.78
N GLU A 318 4.46 23.81 -8.76
CA GLU A 318 5.50 24.25 -9.70
C GLU A 318 6.44 23.10 -10.07
N ILE A 319 6.67 22.91 -11.37
CA ILE A 319 7.68 21.99 -11.88
C ILE A 319 9.04 22.61 -11.58
N VAL A 320 9.80 21.94 -10.72
CA VAL A 320 11.10 22.39 -10.23
C VAL A 320 12.25 21.82 -11.04
N GLU A 321 12.05 20.65 -11.63
CA GLU A 321 13.07 19.95 -12.42
C GLU A 321 12.46 19.26 -13.64
N PHE A 322 13.20 19.31 -14.74
CA PHE A 322 12.97 18.50 -15.93
C PHE A 322 14.34 18.07 -16.46
N ARG A 323 14.54 16.77 -16.65
CA ARG A 323 15.81 16.19 -17.08
C ARG A 323 15.56 15.18 -18.19
N GLU A 324 16.48 15.16 -19.15
CA GLU A 324 16.51 14.18 -20.23
C GLU A 324 17.84 13.42 -20.17
N GLU A 325 17.77 12.10 -20.19
CA GLU A 325 18.92 11.21 -20.28
C GLU A 325 18.80 10.33 -21.53
N ARG A 326 19.95 9.96 -22.10
CA ARG A 326 20.03 9.12 -23.30
C ARG A 326 21.12 8.10 -23.08
N ASP A 327 20.73 6.83 -23.06
CA ASP A 327 21.61 5.71 -22.78
C ASP A 327 21.53 4.65 -23.89
N ASP A 328 22.37 3.62 -23.79
CA ASP A 328 22.38 2.44 -24.65
C ASP A 328 22.32 2.73 -26.17
N ILE A 329 23.24 3.60 -26.61
CA ILE A 329 23.36 3.97 -28.02
C ILE A 329 23.94 2.79 -28.83
N GLU A 330 23.07 2.08 -29.53
CA GLU A 330 23.42 1.09 -30.53
C GLU A 330 23.44 1.75 -31.92
N SER A 331 24.45 1.41 -32.73
CA SER A 331 24.56 1.94 -34.09
C SER A 331 24.76 0.82 -35.08
N VAL A 332 23.84 0.70 -36.05
CA VAL A 332 23.90 -0.28 -37.13
C VAL A 332 24.12 0.45 -38.45
N THR A 333 25.16 0.07 -39.18
CA THR A 333 25.40 0.60 -40.53
C THR A 333 24.57 -0.17 -41.54
N GLN A 334 23.78 0.54 -42.34
CA GLN A 334 22.96 -0.02 -43.42
C GLN A 334 23.39 0.55 -44.77
N THR A 335 23.15 -0.22 -45.84
CA THR A 335 23.52 0.15 -47.21
C THR A 335 22.26 0.57 -47.97
N ALA A 336 22.30 1.72 -48.63
CA ALA A 336 21.26 2.20 -49.54
C ALA A 336 21.86 2.70 -50.86
N GLN A 337 21.05 2.78 -51.90
CA GLN A 337 21.49 3.40 -53.15
C GLN A 337 21.32 4.91 -53.07
N TRP A 338 22.35 5.66 -53.46
CA TRP A 338 22.33 7.11 -53.54
C TRP A 338 22.15 7.54 -54.99
N SER A 339 21.09 8.29 -55.27
CA SER A 339 20.82 8.88 -56.58
C SER A 339 20.58 10.39 -56.46
N VAL A 340 21.44 11.18 -57.11
CA VAL A 340 21.26 12.64 -57.17
C VAL A 340 20.19 12.92 -58.22
N SER A 341 18.98 13.22 -57.78
CA SER A 341 17.92 13.66 -58.69
C SER A 341 18.17 15.12 -59.09
N THR A 342 18.26 15.39 -60.39
CA THR A 342 18.33 16.77 -60.90
C THR A 342 16.92 17.39 -60.87
N PRO A 343 16.78 18.73 -60.70
CA PRO A 343 15.48 19.39 -60.47
C PRO A 343 14.39 19.18 -61.53
N ASP A 344 14.73 18.62 -62.70
CA ASP A 344 13.84 18.45 -63.86
C ASP A 344 13.20 17.05 -63.98
N GLY A 345 13.32 16.18 -62.99
CA GLY A 345 12.62 14.88 -62.96
C GLY A 345 12.95 13.93 -64.12
N ARG A 346 14.04 14.19 -64.85
CA ARG A 346 14.55 13.30 -65.89
C ARG A 346 15.63 12.43 -65.27
N GLU A 347 15.38 11.12 -65.25
CA GLU A 347 16.44 10.14 -64.98
C GLU A 347 17.67 10.50 -65.81
N ALA A 348 18.82 10.63 -65.14
CA ALA A 348 20.08 10.93 -65.77
C ALA A 348 20.32 9.90 -66.88
N THR A 349 20.19 10.35 -68.12
CA THR A 349 20.30 9.49 -69.30
C THR A 349 21.70 8.87 -69.27
N ARG A 350 21.76 7.53 -69.26
CA ARG A 350 22.98 6.71 -69.27
C ARG A 350 23.96 7.24 -70.31
N GLY A 351 24.91 8.07 -69.88
CA GLY A 351 25.76 8.82 -70.77
C GLY A 351 26.96 9.41 -70.06
N ARG A 352 27.98 8.58 -69.86
CA ARG A 352 29.40 9.01 -69.88
C ARG A 352 29.81 10.09 -68.87
N SER A 353 29.31 10.02 -67.65
CA SER A 353 30.03 10.42 -66.43
C SER A 353 29.42 9.60 -65.29
N GLY A 354 30.23 9.13 -64.33
CA GLY A 354 29.89 8.05 -63.40
C GLY A 354 28.84 8.38 -62.33
N THR A 355 27.68 8.91 -62.71
CA THR A 355 26.56 9.30 -61.84
C THR A 355 25.38 8.34 -62.04
N GLY A 356 25.64 7.04 -61.95
CA GLY A 356 24.59 6.04 -61.69
C GLY A 356 24.31 5.94 -60.18
N PRO A 357 23.27 5.18 -59.75
CA PRO A 357 23.08 4.85 -58.35
C PRO A 357 24.39 4.29 -57.78
N ARG A 358 24.87 4.86 -56.68
CA ARG A 358 26.06 4.38 -55.99
C ARG A 358 25.64 3.82 -54.65
N ASP A 359 26.17 2.66 -54.28
CA ASP A 359 26.00 2.15 -52.93
C ASP A 359 26.65 3.13 -51.95
N THR A 360 25.87 3.55 -50.97
CA THR A 360 26.33 4.37 -49.85
C THR A 360 25.84 3.74 -48.56
N THR A 361 26.33 4.25 -47.44
CA THR A 361 25.91 3.79 -46.12
C THR A 361 25.29 4.90 -45.32
N PHE A 362 24.27 4.56 -44.53
CA PHE A 362 23.73 5.39 -43.48
C PHE A 362 23.78 4.63 -42.16
N VAL A 363 23.70 5.37 -41.05
CA VAL A 363 23.75 4.78 -39.70
C VAL A 363 22.36 4.87 -39.10
N VAL A 364 21.80 3.74 -38.69
CA VAL A 364 20.65 3.70 -37.80
C VAL A 364 21.18 3.75 -36.37
N LYS A 365 20.74 4.74 -35.60
CA LYS A 365 21.00 4.85 -34.18
C LYS A 365 19.74 4.49 -33.41
N GLU A 366 19.87 3.52 -32.54
CA GLU A 366 18.88 3.11 -31.55
C GLU A 366 19.42 3.54 -30.18
N TYR A 367 18.60 4.17 -29.35
CA TYR A 367 19.00 4.59 -28.01
C TYR A 367 17.78 4.67 -27.11
N ASP A 368 17.97 4.42 -25.83
CA ASP A 368 16.91 4.60 -24.84
C ASP A 368 16.92 6.06 -24.37
N ARG A 369 15.73 6.66 -24.34
CA ARG A 369 15.54 8.04 -23.91
C ARG A 369 14.68 8.02 -22.65
N GLU A 370 15.23 8.56 -21.57
CA GLU A 370 14.53 8.71 -20.30
C GLU A 370 14.21 10.19 -20.08
N LEU A 371 12.96 10.49 -19.74
CA LEU A 371 12.52 11.82 -19.34
C LEU A 371 12.09 11.79 -17.87
N TYR A 372 12.57 12.76 -17.10
CA TYR A 372 12.25 12.93 -15.69
C TYR A 372 11.67 14.31 -15.42
N ALA A 373 10.64 14.38 -14.58
CA ALA A 373 10.08 15.63 -14.08
C ALA A 373 9.80 15.57 -12.58
N THR A 374 10.10 16.68 -11.89
CA THR A 374 9.78 16.88 -10.47
C THR A 374 8.89 18.09 -10.29
N ILE A 375 7.87 17.94 -9.45
CA ILE A 375 6.92 18.99 -9.10
C ILE A 375 6.81 19.15 -7.59
N GLU A 376 6.77 20.40 -7.14
CA GLU A 376 6.40 20.75 -5.77
C GLU A 376 4.93 21.18 -5.73
N ILE A 377 4.12 20.51 -4.90
CA ILE A 377 2.71 20.83 -4.65
C ILE A 377 2.57 21.38 -3.23
N ARG A 378 1.68 22.37 -3.06
CA ARG A 378 1.35 22.96 -1.76
C ARG A 378 -0.15 23.09 -1.59
N VAL A 379 -0.66 22.64 -0.45
CA VAL A 379 -2.05 22.83 0.00
C VAL A 379 -2.09 24.00 0.98
N ILE A 380 -2.93 25.00 0.69
CA ILE A 380 -3.00 26.24 1.47
C ILE A 380 -4.43 26.41 1.99
N ASP A 381 -4.54 26.67 3.29
CA ASP A 381 -5.79 27.09 3.92
C ASP A 381 -6.13 28.52 3.49
N THR A 382 -7.27 28.72 2.85
CA THR A 382 -7.65 30.02 2.29
C THR A 382 -7.78 31.08 3.38
N ARG A 383 -8.30 30.72 4.56
CA ARG A 383 -8.64 31.66 5.64
C ARG A 383 -7.41 32.16 6.38
N SER A 384 -6.52 31.27 6.77
CA SER A 384 -5.30 31.56 7.54
C SER A 384 -4.08 31.85 6.64
N GLY A 385 -4.11 31.42 5.37
CA GLY A 385 -2.99 31.51 4.46
C GLY A 385 -1.83 30.58 4.81
N ARG A 386 -2.03 29.65 5.76
CA ARG A 386 -1.03 28.66 6.16
C ARG A 386 -0.94 27.54 5.14
N THR A 387 0.28 27.06 4.91
CA THR A 387 0.50 25.80 4.21
C THR A 387 0.12 24.67 5.15
N LEU A 388 -0.81 23.82 4.72
CA LEU A 388 -1.24 22.62 5.44
C LEU A 388 -0.37 21.43 5.07
N SER A 389 -0.05 21.29 3.78
CA SER A 389 0.86 20.26 3.25
C SER A 389 1.74 20.83 2.14
N ALA A 390 2.92 20.22 1.96
CA ALA A 390 3.85 20.49 0.87
C ALA A 390 4.59 19.21 0.48
N ASN A 391 4.39 18.77 -0.76
CA ASN A 391 4.92 17.51 -1.28
C ASN A 391 5.78 17.75 -2.51
N THR A 392 6.77 16.87 -2.70
CA THR A 392 7.60 16.82 -3.91
C THR A 392 7.34 15.48 -4.59
N ILE A 393 6.94 15.53 -5.85
CA ILE A 393 6.55 14.36 -6.64
C ILE A 393 7.48 14.28 -7.83
N GLY A 394 8.13 13.14 -8.02
CA GLY A 394 9.01 12.87 -9.15
C GLY A 394 8.48 11.71 -9.98
N VAL A 395 8.56 11.82 -11.30
CA VAL A 395 8.16 10.78 -12.25
C VAL A 395 9.19 10.71 -13.38
N ASP A 396 9.55 9.49 -13.75
CA ASP A 396 10.34 9.16 -14.93
C ASP A 396 9.53 8.31 -15.91
N VAL A 397 9.87 8.43 -17.20
CA VAL A 397 9.41 7.52 -18.25
C VAL A 397 10.54 7.28 -19.23
N GLU A 398 10.57 6.07 -19.76
CA GLU A 398 11.56 5.62 -20.73
C GLU A 398 10.86 5.10 -21.98
N ASP A 399 11.47 5.34 -23.15
CA ASP A 399 11.12 4.67 -24.39
C ASP A 399 12.30 4.63 -25.37
N ARG A 400 12.24 3.67 -26.29
CA ARG A 400 13.29 3.42 -27.27
C ARG A 400 13.11 4.31 -28.49
N MET A 401 14.17 5.03 -28.84
CA MET A 401 14.19 5.97 -29.97
C MET A 401 15.00 5.40 -31.13
N VAL A 402 14.53 5.60 -32.36
CA VAL A 402 15.25 5.17 -33.57
C VAL A 402 15.37 6.33 -34.55
N ARG A 403 16.60 6.61 -35.01
CA ARG A 403 16.86 7.64 -36.04
C ARG A 403 17.95 7.24 -37.03
N GLY A 404 17.80 7.73 -38.25
CA GLY A 404 18.80 7.65 -39.29
C GLY A 404 19.76 8.84 -39.24
N GLU A 405 21.04 8.58 -39.48
CA GLU A 405 22.07 9.58 -39.73
C GLU A 405 22.76 9.31 -41.06
N PHE A 406 22.77 10.33 -41.92
CA PHE A 406 23.46 10.30 -43.20
C PHE A 406 24.21 11.62 -43.39
N SER A 407 25.44 11.53 -43.91
CA SER A 407 26.32 12.69 -44.10
C SER A 407 25.92 13.58 -45.27
N GLY A 408 25.09 13.07 -46.20
CA GLY A 408 24.51 13.81 -47.32
C GLY A 408 23.02 14.13 -47.13
N ASP A 409 22.38 14.63 -48.18
CA ASP A 409 20.93 14.81 -48.18
C ASP A 409 20.24 13.44 -48.34
N TRP A 410 19.61 12.99 -47.24
CA TRP A 410 18.94 11.70 -47.13
C TRP A 410 17.82 11.52 -48.14
N ARG A 411 17.26 12.61 -48.70
CA ARG A 411 16.23 12.56 -49.75
C ARG A 411 16.72 11.95 -51.07
N ASN A 412 18.04 11.86 -51.24
CA ASN A 412 18.67 11.24 -52.39
C ASN A 412 18.97 9.74 -52.15
N LEU A 413 18.65 9.20 -50.98
CA LEU A 413 18.73 7.77 -50.70
C LEU A 413 17.47 7.08 -51.21
N ASP A 414 17.66 5.96 -51.90
CA ASP A 414 16.59 5.02 -52.23
C ASP A 414 16.27 4.18 -50.98
N LEU A 415 15.27 4.64 -50.22
CA LEU A 415 14.85 4.09 -48.94
C LEU A 415 13.43 3.51 -49.04
N SER A 416 13.18 2.41 -48.35
CA SER A 416 11.83 1.89 -48.15
C SER A 416 10.98 2.83 -47.28
N GLY A 417 9.65 2.67 -47.29
CA GLY A 417 8.73 3.48 -46.48
C GLY A 417 9.04 3.48 -44.98
N MET A 418 9.52 2.34 -44.45
CA MET A 418 9.93 2.25 -43.04
C MET A 418 11.27 2.97 -42.79
N GLU A 419 12.24 2.84 -43.69
CA GLU A 419 13.55 3.49 -43.55
C GLU A 419 13.46 5.02 -43.71
N LEU A 420 12.54 5.51 -44.54
CA LEU A 420 12.24 6.94 -44.68
C LEU A 420 11.84 7.55 -43.34
N SER A 421 11.02 6.85 -42.53
CA SER A 421 10.55 7.36 -41.23
C SER A 421 11.67 7.64 -40.23
N LEU A 422 12.83 6.99 -40.40
CA LEU A 422 14.02 7.20 -39.57
C LEU A 422 14.65 8.58 -39.78
N PHE A 423 14.36 9.25 -40.90
CA PHE A 423 14.93 10.56 -41.26
C PHE A 423 13.90 11.69 -41.29
N HIS A 424 12.62 11.36 -41.46
CA HIS A 424 11.55 12.34 -41.55
C HIS A 424 11.41 13.12 -40.23
N PRO A 425 11.57 14.46 -40.25
CA PRO A 425 11.48 15.26 -39.02
C PRO A 425 10.13 15.20 -38.31
N GLU A 426 9.06 14.89 -39.03
CA GLU A 426 7.71 14.74 -38.46
C GLU A 426 7.59 13.44 -37.66
N ASP A 427 8.13 12.33 -38.18
CA ASP A 427 8.11 11.03 -37.51
C ASP A 427 9.01 11.01 -36.28
N LEU A 428 10.20 11.60 -36.37
CA LEU A 428 11.11 11.73 -35.21
C LEU A 428 10.48 12.59 -34.12
N ARG A 429 9.85 13.73 -34.48
CA ARG A 429 9.12 14.55 -33.51
C ARG A 429 7.91 13.83 -32.94
N ALA A 430 7.24 12.97 -33.71
CA ALA A 430 6.11 12.19 -33.22
C ALA A 430 6.57 11.20 -32.13
N GLN A 431 7.69 10.50 -32.33
CA GLN A 431 8.30 9.63 -31.30
C GLN A 431 8.66 10.42 -30.03
N GLU A 432 9.35 11.56 -30.19
CA GLU A 432 9.70 12.42 -29.05
C GLU A 432 8.45 12.92 -28.31
N ARG A 433 7.41 13.30 -29.07
CA ARG A 433 6.16 13.80 -28.52
C ARG A 433 5.36 12.72 -27.79
N GLU A 434 5.41 11.49 -28.26
CA GLU A 434 4.74 10.35 -27.59
C GLU A 434 5.33 10.13 -26.20
N LEU A 435 6.67 10.14 -26.07
CA LEU A 435 7.34 10.02 -24.78
C LEU A 435 7.03 11.21 -23.85
N GLU A 436 6.99 12.43 -24.38
CA GLU A 436 6.57 13.62 -23.61
C GLU A 436 5.13 13.52 -23.10
N LEU A 437 4.20 13.02 -23.93
CA LEU A 437 2.80 12.82 -23.52
C LEU A 437 2.69 11.72 -22.47
N LYS A 438 3.46 10.64 -22.60
CA LYS A 438 3.56 9.57 -21.59
C LYS A 438 4.02 10.12 -20.24
N LEU A 439 5.06 10.97 -20.23
CA LEU A 439 5.51 11.65 -19.02
C LEU A 439 4.44 12.60 -18.46
N ALA A 440 3.77 13.37 -19.32
CA ALA A 440 2.75 14.33 -18.89
C ALA A 440 1.57 13.63 -18.22
N ASP A 441 1.11 12.51 -18.80
CA ASP A 441 0.04 11.68 -18.24
C ASP A 441 0.47 11.03 -16.91
N ALA A 442 1.69 10.48 -16.84
CA ALA A 442 2.21 9.86 -15.62
C ALA A 442 2.42 10.89 -14.50
N LEU A 443 2.93 12.08 -14.81
CA LEU A 443 3.07 13.17 -13.85
C LEU A 443 1.71 13.67 -13.37
N ALA A 444 0.73 13.85 -14.27
CA ALA A 444 -0.62 14.27 -13.90
C ALA A 444 -1.32 13.26 -12.98
N ASP A 445 -1.19 11.97 -13.25
CA ASP A 445 -1.71 10.88 -12.40
C ASP A 445 -1.09 10.92 -10.99
N ALA A 446 0.24 10.95 -10.93
CA ALA A 446 0.96 11.03 -9.66
C ALA A 446 0.58 12.30 -8.86
N VAL A 447 0.52 13.46 -9.52
CA VAL A 447 0.09 14.71 -8.88
C VAL A 447 -1.32 14.59 -8.34
N ALA A 448 -2.27 14.07 -9.12
CA ALA A 448 -3.66 13.95 -8.69
C ALA A 448 -3.80 13.04 -7.47
N ARG A 449 -3.19 11.84 -7.53
CA ARG A 449 -3.25 10.84 -6.45
C ARG A 449 -2.70 11.40 -5.14
N GLU A 450 -1.45 11.86 -5.15
CA GLU A 450 -0.78 12.36 -3.94
C GLU A 450 -1.49 13.61 -3.38
N THR A 451 -1.99 14.49 -4.26
CA THR A 451 -2.75 15.68 -3.82
C THR A 451 -4.07 15.31 -3.18
N PHE A 452 -4.82 14.35 -3.74
CA PHE A 452 -6.09 13.93 -3.16
C PHE A 452 -5.90 13.22 -1.83
N ASP A 453 -4.90 12.35 -1.71
CA ASP A 453 -4.57 11.67 -0.45
C ASP A 453 -4.24 12.69 0.65
N ASP A 454 -3.42 13.70 0.33
CA ASP A 454 -3.09 14.82 1.22
C ASP A 454 -4.33 15.60 1.67
N LEU A 455 -5.19 15.98 0.71
CA LEU A 455 -6.41 16.74 1.00
C LEU A 455 -7.35 15.93 1.90
N VAL A 456 -7.54 14.65 1.59
CA VAL A 456 -8.40 13.73 2.33
C VAL A 456 -7.88 13.52 3.76
N GLN A 457 -6.56 13.47 3.98
CA GLN A 457 -5.96 13.42 5.33
C GLN A 457 -6.08 14.75 6.09
N THR A 458 -6.11 15.87 5.36
CA THR A 458 -6.22 17.21 5.96
C THR A 458 -7.64 17.54 6.41
N ILE A 459 -8.64 16.99 5.73
CA ILE A 459 -10.07 17.12 6.07
C ILE A 459 -10.36 16.15 7.22
N ARG A 460 -10.83 16.70 8.35
CA ARG A 460 -11.26 15.93 9.53
C ARG A 460 -12.73 15.55 9.45
#